data_AF-A0A811LMG7-F1
#
_entry.id   AF-A0A811LMG7-F1
#
_cell.length_a   1.000
_cell.length_b   1.000
_cell.length_c   1.000
_cell.angle_alpha   90.00
_cell.angle_beta   90.00
_cell.angle_gamma   90.00
#
_symmetry.space_group_name_H-M   'P 1'
#
loop_
_entity.id
_entity.type
_entity.pdbx_description
1 polymer ?
#
loop_
_entity_poly.entity_id
_entity_poly.type
_entity_poly.pdbx_seq_one_letter_code
_entity_poly.pdbx_strand_id
1 'polypeptide(L)'
;MLSHLLYEFTLGGVNHSIPGNGGPDCLNYIPLWQRALETLVIVPLSFYGLYACYPHLEYPEEKSCKKKMSAEVRAMLSQKLPLNNVGEVLDRVHPPPREIFKQYVFNVYLVVFLVEFIYKFYTKTGIFFLNPCHITTSLQLLLLKMPENHPLTTQLFRFNMYTMPGALIALAFPILNTRQMVGEVFIYFLQHTLIVLVPLYLIYLGAGFNPESSSNYAWPVFSMSVLLLYHFVILQPISFITHVNLNCILCPGVSDPFAGRFYRLCAVCHQFLVVPLVTKLYAFSSFYVVSVAEICLGERPAKLEKSE
;
A
#
# COMPACT_ATOMS: atom_id res chain seq x y z
N MET A 1 3.32 31.97 16.91
CA MET A 1 4.45 31.72 15.97
C MET A 1 4.44 30.29 15.44
N LEU A 2 4.52 29.25 16.29
CA LEU A 2 4.52 27.85 15.83
C LEU A 2 3.24 27.42 15.10
N SER A 3 2.06 27.81 15.60
CA SER A 3 0.77 27.52 14.95
C SER A 3 0.65 28.13 13.54
N HIS A 4 1.13 29.36 13.37
CA HIS A 4 1.16 30.03 12.07
C HIS A 4 2.11 29.34 11.09
N LEU A 5 3.30 28.93 11.56
CA LEU A 5 4.26 28.19 10.74
C LEU A 5 3.71 26.83 10.30
N LEU A 6 3.03 26.12 11.20
CA LEU A 6 2.36 24.85 10.89
C LEU A 6 1.24 25.04 9.87
N TYR A 7 0.41 26.08 10.02
CA TYR A 7 -0.63 26.39 9.04
C TYR A 7 -0.03 26.71 7.67
N GLU A 8 0.98 27.58 7.62
CA GLU A 8 1.69 27.94 6.39
C GLU A 8 2.26 26.72 5.67
N PHE A 9 2.89 25.80 6.37
CA PHE A 9 3.46 24.59 5.77
C PHE A 9 2.39 23.59 5.32
N THR A 10 1.33 23.40 6.11
CA THR A 10 0.34 22.34 5.85
C THR A 10 -0.71 22.76 4.83
N LEU A 11 -1.13 24.01 4.85
CA LEU A 11 -2.30 24.53 4.12
C LEU A 11 -1.99 25.75 3.26
N GLY A 12 -0.88 26.46 3.48
CA GLY A 12 -0.62 27.77 2.88
C GLY A 12 -0.53 27.79 1.35
N GLY A 13 -0.33 26.64 0.69
CA GLY A 13 -0.32 26.53 -0.77
C GLY A 13 -1.42 25.67 -1.36
N VAL A 14 -2.43 25.28 -0.57
CA VAL A 14 -3.57 24.52 -1.10
C VAL A 14 -4.44 25.43 -1.97
N ASN A 15 -4.48 25.13 -3.27
CA ASN A 15 -5.28 25.88 -4.24
C ASN A 15 -6.66 25.26 -4.44
N HIS A 16 -7.71 25.89 -3.92
CA HIS A 16 -9.10 25.44 -4.07
C HIS A 16 -9.70 25.71 -5.46
N SER A 17 -9.02 26.46 -6.33
CA SER A 17 -9.44 26.67 -7.71
C SER A 17 -9.20 25.44 -8.59
N ILE A 18 -8.36 24.51 -8.14
CA ILE A 18 -8.09 23.25 -8.84
C ILE A 18 -9.26 22.28 -8.59
N PRO A 19 -9.94 21.78 -9.63
CA PRO A 19 -11.07 20.87 -9.47
C PRO A 19 -10.71 19.64 -8.65
N GLY A 20 -11.57 19.30 -7.68
CA GLY A 20 -11.39 18.15 -6.79
C GLY A 20 -10.34 18.32 -5.69
N ASN A 21 -9.67 19.48 -5.58
CA ASN A 21 -8.64 19.71 -4.56
C ASN A 21 -9.21 20.15 -3.20
N GLY A 22 -10.45 20.65 -3.18
CA GLY A 22 -11.13 21.11 -1.97
C GLY A 22 -12.04 22.31 -2.23
N GLY A 23 -12.33 23.08 -1.19
CA GLY A 23 -13.13 24.30 -1.25
C GLY A 23 -14.62 24.09 -0.96
N PRO A 24 -15.41 25.17 -0.99
CA PRO A 24 -16.83 25.14 -0.65
C PRO A 24 -17.64 24.18 -1.54
N ASP A 25 -17.32 24.07 -2.82
CA ASP A 25 -18.01 23.17 -3.74
C ASP A 25 -17.81 21.71 -3.36
N CYS A 26 -16.58 21.34 -2.97
CA CYS A 26 -16.29 19.99 -2.50
C CYS A 26 -16.90 19.69 -1.13
N LEU A 27 -16.88 20.66 -0.22
CA LEU A 27 -17.50 20.53 1.10
C LEU A 27 -19.01 20.27 0.96
N ASN A 28 -19.67 21.06 0.12
CA ASN A 28 -21.11 21.03 -0.10
C ASN A 28 -21.57 20.02 -1.17
N TYR A 29 -20.64 19.27 -1.77
CA TYR A 29 -20.93 18.31 -2.86
C TYR A 29 -22.04 17.31 -2.51
N ILE A 30 -22.06 16.83 -1.27
CA ILE A 30 -23.17 16.05 -0.69
C ILE A 30 -23.63 16.68 0.63
N PRO A 31 -24.94 16.61 0.96
CA PRO A 31 -25.49 17.27 2.12
C PRO A 31 -24.97 16.64 3.43
N LEU A 32 -24.84 17.47 4.48
CA LEU A 32 -24.29 17.05 5.77
C LEU A 32 -25.06 15.88 6.40
N TRP A 33 -26.39 15.87 6.28
CA TRP A 33 -27.21 14.78 6.82
C TRP A 33 -26.86 13.44 6.19
N GLN A 34 -26.58 13.41 4.88
CA GLN A 34 -26.21 12.19 4.18
C GLN A 34 -24.83 11.72 4.68
N ARG A 35 -23.89 12.65 4.87
CA ARG A 35 -22.58 12.31 5.40
C ARG A 35 -22.63 11.77 6.81
N ALA A 36 -23.47 12.37 7.66
CA ALA A 36 -23.70 11.94 9.02
C ALA A 36 -24.28 10.53 9.05
N LEU A 37 -25.31 10.24 8.25
CA LEU A 37 -25.88 8.89 8.15
C LEU A 37 -24.85 7.86 7.67
N GLU A 38 -24.13 8.15 6.58
CA GLU A 38 -23.08 7.25 6.07
C GLU A 38 -22.02 6.98 7.15
N THR A 39 -21.60 8.00 7.91
CA THR A 39 -20.61 7.86 8.99
C THR A 39 -21.16 7.06 10.17
N LEU A 40 -22.41 7.34 10.58
CA LEU A 40 -23.11 6.64 11.67
C LEU A 40 -23.32 5.16 11.37
N VAL A 41 -23.34 4.76 10.09
CA VAL A 41 -23.43 3.35 9.69
C VAL A 41 -22.04 2.74 9.52
N ILE A 42 -21.16 3.38 8.74
CA ILE A 42 -19.86 2.81 8.35
C ILE A 42 -18.91 2.67 9.54
N VAL A 43 -18.86 3.67 10.44
CA VAL A 43 -17.90 3.65 11.56
C VAL A 43 -18.21 2.52 12.55
N PRO A 44 -19.45 2.34 13.05
CA PRO A 44 -19.77 1.19 13.92
C PRO A 44 -19.56 -0.16 13.25
N LEU A 45 -19.94 -0.30 11.96
CA LEU A 45 -19.69 -1.54 11.21
C LEU A 45 -18.19 -1.84 11.10
N SER A 46 -17.36 -0.82 10.90
CA SER A 46 -15.91 -0.97 10.82
C SER A 46 -15.33 -1.41 12.17
N PHE A 47 -15.75 -0.79 13.28
CA PHE A 47 -15.36 -1.22 14.62
C PHE A 47 -15.80 -2.66 14.93
N TYR A 48 -17.03 -3.03 14.55
CA TYR A 48 -17.51 -4.41 14.68
C TYR A 48 -16.64 -5.38 13.87
N GLY A 49 -16.30 -5.04 12.62
CA GLY A 49 -15.40 -5.84 11.79
C GLY A 49 -14.01 -6.04 12.41
N LEU A 50 -13.43 -4.99 13.02
CA LEU A 50 -12.17 -5.12 13.78
C LEU A 50 -12.34 -6.08 14.96
N TYR A 51 -13.34 -5.85 15.81
CA TYR A 51 -13.58 -6.65 17.00
C TYR A 51 -13.82 -8.13 16.64
N ALA A 52 -14.66 -8.38 15.63
CA ALA A 52 -15.02 -9.73 15.21
C ALA A 52 -13.83 -10.47 14.55
N CYS A 53 -13.00 -9.79 13.77
CA CYS A 53 -11.92 -10.46 13.01
C CYS A 53 -10.58 -10.51 13.74
N TYR A 54 -10.33 -9.63 14.72
CA TYR A 54 -9.06 -9.60 15.46
C TYR A 54 -8.69 -10.96 16.10
N PRO A 55 -9.61 -11.71 16.75
CA PRO A 55 -9.31 -13.03 17.30
C PRO A 55 -9.03 -14.11 16.24
N HIS A 56 -9.46 -13.89 15.00
CA HIS A 56 -9.36 -14.84 13.88
C HIS A 56 -8.24 -14.49 12.90
N LEU A 57 -7.43 -13.47 13.19
CA LEU A 57 -6.24 -13.18 12.40
C LEU A 57 -5.35 -14.40 12.42
N GLU A 58 -5.02 -14.92 11.24
CA GLU A 58 -4.05 -15.99 11.13
C GLU A 58 -2.69 -15.44 11.57
N TYR A 59 -2.00 -16.19 12.42
CA TYR A 59 -0.61 -15.97 12.79
C TYR A 59 0.24 -17.02 12.08
N PRO A 60 1.47 -16.70 11.68
CA PRO A 60 2.27 -17.60 10.88
C PRO A 60 2.59 -18.90 11.65
N GLU A 61 2.03 -20.03 11.21
CA GLU A 61 2.71 -21.32 11.33
C GLU A 61 3.75 -21.41 10.20
N GLU A 62 4.95 -20.96 10.52
CA GLU A 62 6.05 -20.54 9.64
C GLU A 62 6.55 -21.55 8.58
N LYS A 63 6.12 -22.83 8.61
CA LYS A 63 6.79 -23.91 7.86
C LYS A 63 5.93 -24.67 6.84
N SER A 64 4.61 -24.65 6.94
CA SER A 64 3.76 -25.56 6.15
C SER A 64 3.38 -25.01 4.77
N CYS A 65 2.97 -23.75 4.68
CA CYS A 65 2.40 -23.16 3.47
C CYS A 65 3.43 -22.96 2.33
N LYS A 66 4.64 -22.49 2.66
CA LYS A 66 5.74 -22.34 1.67
C LYS A 66 6.14 -23.67 1.05
N LYS A 67 6.21 -24.73 1.86
CA LYS A 67 6.68 -26.06 1.42
C LYS A 67 5.68 -26.72 0.47
N LYS A 68 4.39 -26.49 0.68
CA LYS A 68 3.31 -27.07 -0.16
C LYS A 68 3.23 -26.39 -1.53
N MET A 69 3.22 -25.06 -1.56
CA MET A 69 3.08 -24.32 -2.83
C MET A 69 4.36 -24.37 -3.68
N SER A 70 5.55 -24.33 -3.06
CA SER A 70 6.80 -24.52 -3.80
C SER A 70 6.90 -25.92 -4.40
N ALA A 71 6.39 -26.95 -3.71
CA ALA A 71 6.34 -28.31 -4.23
C ALA A 71 5.37 -28.47 -5.42
N GLU A 72 4.16 -27.92 -5.32
CA GLU A 72 3.15 -27.97 -6.40
C GLU A 72 3.61 -27.18 -7.66
N VAL A 73 4.21 -26.00 -7.47
CA VAL A 73 4.73 -25.18 -8.57
C VAL A 73 5.99 -25.78 -9.18
N ARG A 74 6.91 -26.35 -8.38
CA ARG A 74 8.05 -27.12 -8.89
C ARG A 74 7.62 -28.32 -9.71
N ALA A 75 6.59 -29.06 -9.26
CA ALA A 75 6.05 -30.19 -10.00
C ALA A 75 5.40 -29.77 -11.34
N MET A 76 4.72 -28.62 -11.38
CA MET A 76 4.15 -28.09 -12.63
C MET A 76 5.20 -27.52 -13.60
N LEU A 77 6.27 -26.89 -13.09
CA LEU A 77 7.30 -26.24 -13.92
C LEU A 77 8.38 -27.22 -14.40
N SER A 78 8.74 -28.23 -13.59
CA SER A 78 9.68 -29.29 -14.00
C SER A 78 9.19 -30.08 -15.22
N GLN A 79 7.87 -30.09 -15.45
CA GLN A 79 7.26 -30.71 -16.62
C GLN A 79 7.34 -29.84 -17.90
N LYS A 80 7.62 -28.52 -17.79
CA LYS A 80 7.46 -27.56 -18.90
C LYS A 80 8.72 -26.80 -19.34
N LEU A 81 9.76 -26.68 -18.51
CA LEU A 81 10.95 -25.89 -18.83
C LEU A 81 12.18 -26.78 -19.08
N PRO A 82 12.83 -26.70 -20.26
CA PRO A 82 14.14 -27.29 -20.48
C PRO A 82 15.18 -26.41 -19.76
N LEU A 83 15.41 -26.66 -18.47
CA LEU A 83 16.38 -25.97 -17.63
C LEU A 83 17.81 -26.45 -17.91
N ASN A 84 18.24 -26.32 -19.15
CA ASN A 84 19.64 -26.57 -19.51
C ASN A 84 20.27 -25.19 -19.75
N ASN A 85 21.27 -24.84 -18.93
CA ASN A 85 22.22 -23.73 -19.12
C ASN A 85 21.94 -22.37 -18.44
N VAL A 86 20.91 -22.21 -17.59
CA VAL A 86 20.69 -20.93 -16.87
C VAL A 86 21.60 -20.79 -15.63
N GLY A 87 21.82 -21.89 -14.90
CA GLY A 87 22.67 -21.87 -13.69
C GLY A 87 24.11 -21.43 -13.95
N GLU A 88 24.66 -21.78 -15.12
CA GLU A 88 26.06 -21.50 -15.49
C GLU A 88 26.32 -20.01 -15.82
N VAL A 89 25.28 -19.27 -16.23
CA VAL A 89 25.35 -17.82 -16.46
C VAL A 89 25.22 -17.05 -15.13
N LEU A 90 24.47 -17.59 -14.18
CA LEU A 90 24.22 -16.97 -12.87
C LEU A 90 25.35 -17.14 -11.86
N ASP A 91 26.13 -18.22 -11.93
CA ASP A 91 27.33 -18.38 -11.11
C ASP A 91 28.39 -17.30 -11.37
N ARG A 92 28.32 -16.59 -12.51
CA ARG A 92 29.19 -15.45 -12.82
C ARG A 92 28.73 -14.13 -12.22
N VAL A 93 27.50 -14.07 -11.71
CA VAL A 93 26.90 -12.88 -11.10
C VAL A 93 26.61 -13.20 -9.64
N HIS A 94 27.60 -13.04 -8.76
CA HIS A 94 27.34 -13.14 -7.32
C HIS A 94 26.44 -11.97 -6.89
N PRO A 95 25.16 -12.20 -6.55
CA PRO A 95 24.31 -11.12 -6.09
C PRO A 95 24.85 -10.58 -4.76
N PRO A 96 24.73 -9.26 -4.50
CA PRO A 96 25.15 -8.71 -3.22
C PRO A 96 24.40 -9.40 -2.06
N PRO A 97 25.00 -9.49 -0.86
CA PRO A 97 24.34 -10.01 0.33
C PRO A 97 22.93 -9.43 0.48
N ARG A 98 21.95 -10.29 0.79
CA ARG A 98 20.53 -9.94 0.87
C ARG A 98 20.23 -8.70 1.71
N GLU A 99 20.93 -8.54 2.84
CA GLU A 99 20.81 -7.37 3.71
C GLU A 99 21.28 -6.08 3.03
N ILE A 100 22.35 -6.16 2.23
CA ILE A 100 22.87 -5.03 1.45
C ILE A 100 21.83 -4.63 0.40
N PHE A 101 21.25 -5.59 -0.33
CA PHE A 101 20.21 -5.29 -1.32
C PHE A 101 18.94 -4.70 -0.67
N LYS A 102 18.51 -5.22 0.48
CA LYS A 102 17.39 -4.66 1.26
C LYS A 102 17.66 -3.21 1.67
N GLN A 103 18.91 -2.91 2.06
CA GLN A 103 19.35 -1.56 2.38
C GLN A 103 19.36 -0.64 1.16
N TYR A 104 19.77 -1.12 -0.02
CA TYR A 104 19.69 -0.36 -1.28
C TYR A 104 18.25 -0.02 -1.64
N VAL A 105 17.33 -1.00 -1.61
CA VAL A 105 15.90 -0.79 -1.86
C VAL A 105 15.33 0.26 -0.90
N PHE A 106 15.66 0.16 0.39
CA PHE A 106 15.28 1.16 1.40
C PHE A 106 15.81 2.56 1.06
N ASN A 107 17.09 2.68 0.73
CA ASN A 107 17.71 3.98 0.45
C ASN A 107 17.08 4.66 -0.78
N VAL A 108 16.90 3.90 -1.87
CA VAL A 108 16.26 4.42 -3.09
C VAL A 108 14.83 4.87 -2.78
N TYR A 109 14.06 4.05 -2.07
CA TYR A 109 12.68 4.39 -1.76
C TYR A 109 12.56 5.57 -0.81
N LEU A 110 13.46 5.67 0.18
CA LEU A 110 13.56 6.80 1.08
C LEU A 110 13.86 8.09 0.32
N VAL A 111 14.78 8.08 -0.64
CA VAL A 111 15.09 9.25 -1.48
C VAL A 111 13.84 9.70 -2.24
N VAL A 112 13.08 8.78 -2.86
CA VAL A 112 11.83 9.12 -3.55
C VAL A 112 10.83 9.78 -2.60
N PHE A 113 10.67 9.24 -1.38
CA PHE A 113 9.76 9.80 -0.40
C PHE A 113 10.22 11.16 0.15
N LEU A 114 11.53 11.37 0.32
CA LEU A 114 12.10 12.66 0.70
C LEU A 114 11.96 13.71 -0.40
N VAL A 115 12.07 13.33 -1.67
CA VAL A 115 11.82 14.25 -2.79
C VAL A 115 10.34 14.67 -2.80
N GLU A 116 9.40 13.74 -2.62
CA GLU A 116 7.98 14.08 -2.45
C GLU A 116 7.75 15.01 -1.25
N PHE A 117 8.50 14.81 -0.15
CA PHE A 117 8.48 15.73 0.99
C PHE A 117 8.97 17.12 0.66
N ILE A 118 10.07 17.25 -0.07
CA ILE A 118 10.60 18.54 -0.51
C ILE A 118 9.59 19.26 -1.38
N TYR A 119 8.95 18.57 -2.34
CA TYR A 119 7.88 19.16 -3.15
C TYR A 119 6.76 19.71 -2.27
N LYS A 120 6.17 18.89 -1.38
CA LYS A 120 5.07 19.33 -0.51
C LYS A 120 5.47 20.43 0.46
N PHE A 121 6.73 20.44 0.92
CA PHE A 121 7.27 21.49 1.77
C PHE A 121 7.38 22.80 1.01
N TYR A 122 7.93 22.77 -0.20
CA TYR A 122 8.09 23.94 -1.04
C TYR A 122 6.74 24.51 -1.50
N THR A 123 5.82 23.64 -1.90
CA THR A 123 4.47 24.04 -2.36
C THR A 123 3.52 24.32 -1.21
N LYS A 124 3.94 24.16 0.06
CA LYS A 124 3.10 24.41 1.25
C LYS A 124 1.80 23.59 1.26
N THR A 125 1.88 22.36 0.78
CA THR A 125 0.74 21.42 0.71
C THR A 125 0.97 20.20 1.60
N GLY A 126 1.57 20.39 2.77
CA GLY A 126 1.94 19.31 3.68
C GLY A 126 0.76 18.44 4.14
N ILE A 127 -0.47 18.97 4.13
CA ILE A 127 -1.67 18.21 4.54
C ILE A 127 -1.89 16.93 3.70
N PHE A 128 -1.47 16.92 2.43
CA PHE A 128 -1.65 15.76 1.55
C PHE A 128 -0.77 14.57 1.92
N PHE A 129 0.13 14.69 2.90
CA PHE A 129 0.79 13.52 3.49
C PHE A 129 -0.16 12.55 4.18
N LEU A 130 -1.37 13.01 4.51
CA LEU A 130 -2.44 12.14 5.01
C LEU A 130 -3.11 11.32 3.90
N ASN A 131 -2.77 11.51 2.62
CA ASN A 131 -3.28 10.60 1.59
C ASN A 131 -2.69 9.19 1.79
N PRO A 132 -3.49 8.12 1.61
CA PRO A 132 -3.09 6.75 1.93
C PRO A 132 -1.80 6.25 1.26
N CYS A 133 -1.44 6.76 0.08
CA CYS A 133 -0.19 6.37 -0.60
C CYS A 133 1.06 6.76 0.20
N HIS A 134 1.08 7.92 0.86
CA HIS A 134 2.20 8.36 1.70
C HIS A 134 2.27 7.59 3.02
N ILE A 135 1.11 7.27 3.61
CA ILE A 135 1.03 6.38 4.78
C ILE A 135 1.54 4.98 4.43
N THR A 136 1.14 4.45 3.26
CA THR A 136 1.62 3.15 2.76
C THR A 136 3.13 3.18 2.51
N THR A 137 3.64 4.24 1.89
CA THR A 137 5.09 4.42 1.70
C THR A 137 5.84 4.39 3.03
N SER A 138 5.32 5.09 4.04
CA SER A 138 5.92 5.12 5.39
C SER A 138 5.89 3.74 6.07
N LEU A 139 4.76 3.01 5.95
CA LEU A 139 4.63 1.64 6.45
C LEU A 139 5.62 0.68 5.76
N GLN A 140 5.81 0.82 4.46
CA GLN A 140 6.75 -0.01 3.71
C GLN A 140 8.21 0.30 4.03
N LEU A 141 8.58 1.57 4.23
CA LEU A 141 9.90 1.96 4.72
C LEU A 141 10.17 1.38 6.11
N LEU A 142 9.17 1.35 6.99
CA LEU A 142 9.26 0.67 8.29
C LEU A 142 9.49 -0.85 8.10
N LEU A 143 8.68 -1.52 7.27
CA LEU A 143 8.82 -2.96 7.00
C LEU A 143 10.19 -3.33 6.43
N LEU A 144 10.78 -2.49 5.58
CA LEU A 144 12.14 -2.67 5.06
C LEU A 144 13.23 -2.57 6.15
N LYS A 145 12.95 -1.95 7.29
CA LYS A 145 13.85 -1.89 8.44
C LYS A 145 13.55 -2.93 9.52
N MET A 146 12.35 -3.50 9.53
CA MET A 146 11.97 -4.45 10.55
C MET A 146 12.74 -5.79 10.43
N PRO A 147 13.10 -6.41 11.57
CA PRO A 147 13.66 -7.74 11.60
C PRO A 147 12.64 -8.79 11.16
N GLU A 148 13.10 -9.77 10.40
CA GLU A 148 12.21 -10.72 9.72
C GLU A 148 11.54 -11.72 10.66
N ASN A 149 12.15 -11.97 11.81
CA ASN A 149 11.68 -12.94 12.80
C ASN A 149 10.75 -12.31 13.85
N HIS A 150 10.44 -11.01 13.74
CA HIS A 150 9.63 -10.33 14.74
C HIS A 150 8.13 -10.51 14.45
N PRO A 151 7.29 -10.91 15.43
CA PRO A 151 5.87 -11.20 15.22
C PRO A 151 5.07 -10.06 14.56
N LEU A 152 5.37 -8.80 14.92
CA LEU A 152 4.72 -7.64 14.30
C LEU A 152 5.06 -7.47 12.81
N THR A 153 6.20 -7.98 12.33
CA THR A 153 6.60 -7.86 10.92
C THR A 153 5.57 -8.53 10.02
N THR A 154 5.10 -9.73 10.39
CA THR A 154 4.08 -10.44 9.62
C THR A 154 2.74 -9.73 9.66
N GLN A 155 2.33 -9.24 10.83
CA GLN A 155 1.05 -8.55 10.96
C GLN A 155 1.02 -7.26 10.14
N LEU A 156 2.06 -6.44 10.27
CA LEU A 156 2.18 -5.18 9.51
C LEU A 156 2.34 -5.44 8.02
N PHE A 157 3.05 -6.50 7.63
CA PHE A 157 3.19 -6.89 6.23
C PHE A 157 1.85 -7.32 5.63
N ARG A 158 1.09 -8.18 6.32
CA ARG A 158 -0.25 -8.61 5.88
C ARG A 158 -1.19 -7.42 5.77
N PHE A 159 -1.20 -6.51 6.75
CA PHE A 159 -1.98 -5.28 6.65
C PHE A 159 -1.54 -4.39 5.47
N ASN A 160 -0.23 -4.20 5.25
CA ASN A 160 0.31 -3.44 4.11
C ASN A 160 -0.15 -3.97 2.75
N MET A 161 -0.35 -5.29 2.61
CA MET A 161 -0.86 -5.88 1.36
C MET A 161 -2.25 -5.36 0.97
N TYR A 162 -3.06 -4.91 1.94
CA TYR A 162 -4.38 -4.31 1.72
C TYR A 162 -4.35 -2.80 1.50
N THR A 163 -3.24 -2.11 1.79
CA THR A 163 -3.09 -0.68 1.50
C THR A 163 -2.54 -0.43 0.10
N MET A 164 -1.82 -1.41 -0.46
CA MET A 164 -1.21 -1.36 -1.80
C MET A 164 -2.20 -1.18 -2.97
N PRO A 165 -3.42 -1.79 -3.00
CA PRO A 165 -4.34 -1.65 -4.13
C PRO A 165 -4.72 -0.20 -4.47
N GLY A 166 -4.70 0.70 -3.48
CA GLY A 166 -4.89 2.13 -3.73
C GLY A 166 -3.84 2.72 -4.68
N ALA A 167 -2.61 2.22 -4.66
CA ALA A 167 -1.57 2.64 -5.59
C ALA A 167 -1.80 2.14 -7.01
N LEU A 168 -2.34 0.93 -7.18
CA LEU A 168 -2.73 0.42 -8.50
C LEU A 168 -3.85 1.28 -9.12
N ILE A 169 -4.82 1.70 -8.30
CA ILE A 169 -5.89 2.60 -8.75
C ILE A 169 -5.31 3.96 -9.14
N ALA A 170 -4.38 4.50 -8.37
CA ALA A 170 -3.68 5.76 -8.68
C ALA A 170 -2.83 5.66 -9.97
N LEU A 171 -2.24 4.51 -10.27
CA LEU A 171 -1.54 4.29 -11.55
C LEU A 171 -2.52 4.19 -12.73
N ALA A 172 -3.69 3.58 -12.54
CA ALA A 172 -4.70 3.42 -13.59
C ALA A 172 -5.52 4.71 -13.86
N PHE A 173 -5.84 5.46 -12.80
CA PHE A 173 -6.67 6.67 -12.82
C PHE A 173 -5.94 7.83 -12.14
N PRO A 174 -4.83 8.31 -12.70
CA PRO A 174 -3.96 9.26 -12.01
C PRO A 174 -4.61 10.63 -11.85
N ILE A 175 -4.41 11.25 -10.68
CA ILE A 175 -4.81 12.63 -10.38
C ILE A 175 -3.57 13.52 -10.48
N LEU A 176 -3.35 14.11 -11.65
CA LEU A 176 -2.14 14.88 -11.97
C LEU A 176 -2.36 16.40 -11.98
N ASN A 177 -3.60 16.87 -11.92
CA ASN A 177 -3.95 18.29 -12.00
C ASN A 177 -3.44 19.13 -10.82
N THR A 178 -3.02 18.50 -9.73
CA THR A 178 -2.39 19.16 -8.57
C THR A 178 -0.86 19.13 -8.59
N ARG A 179 -0.26 18.51 -9.62
CA ARG A 179 1.20 18.32 -9.77
C ARG A 179 1.75 19.32 -10.79
N GLN A 180 2.21 20.46 -10.30
CA GLN A 180 2.56 21.62 -11.13
C GLN A 180 4.07 21.84 -11.24
N MET A 181 4.87 21.26 -10.35
CA MET A 181 6.33 21.43 -10.37
C MET A 181 6.99 20.44 -11.34
N VAL A 182 8.10 20.86 -11.93
CA VAL A 182 8.91 19.99 -12.80
C VAL A 182 9.37 18.77 -12.00
N GLY A 183 9.08 17.57 -12.52
CA GLY A 183 9.46 16.30 -11.90
C GLY A 183 8.42 15.70 -10.92
N GLU A 184 7.41 16.46 -10.47
CA GLU A 184 6.39 15.93 -9.55
C GLU A 184 5.60 14.76 -10.15
N VAL A 185 5.27 14.85 -11.45
CA VAL A 185 4.56 13.77 -12.15
C VAL A 185 5.41 12.50 -12.21
N PHE A 186 6.72 12.64 -12.47
CA PHE A 186 7.63 11.49 -12.47
C PHE A 186 7.73 10.86 -11.07
N ILE A 187 7.91 11.68 -10.02
CA ILE A 187 7.99 11.19 -8.65
C ILE A 187 6.66 10.55 -8.21
N TYR A 188 5.53 11.10 -8.64
CA TYR A 188 4.21 10.47 -8.44
C TYR A 188 4.20 9.04 -9.00
N PHE A 189 4.50 8.85 -10.28
CA PHE A 189 4.49 7.50 -10.87
C PHE A 189 5.53 6.59 -10.22
N LEU A 190 6.75 7.10 -10.00
CA LEU A 190 7.83 6.33 -9.36
C LEU A 190 7.44 5.86 -7.96
N GLN A 191 6.88 6.74 -7.13
CA GLN A 191 6.42 6.39 -5.78
C GLN A 191 5.34 5.31 -5.84
N HIS A 192 4.33 5.45 -6.70
CA HIS A 192 3.24 4.49 -6.80
C HIS A 192 3.69 3.14 -7.37
N THR A 193 4.63 3.14 -8.32
CA THR A 193 5.28 1.91 -8.80
C THR A 193 6.06 1.24 -7.67
N LEU A 194 6.80 1.99 -6.85
CA LEU A 194 7.52 1.43 -5.70
C LEU A 194 6.58 0.85 -4.64
N ILE A 195 5.41 1.47 -4.40
CA ILE A 195 4.38 0.91 -3.51
C ILE A 195 3.96 -0.50 -3.97
N VAL A 196 3.93 -0.75 -5.27
CA VAL A 196 3.59 -2.05 -5.87
C VAL A 196 4.79 -2.99 -5.91
N LEU A 197 6.03 -2.52 -6.09
CA LEU A 197 7.21 -3.38 -6.21
C LEU A 197 7.79 -3.83 -4.86
N VAL A 198 7.71 -2.99 -3.83
CA VAL A 198 8.30 -3.30 -2.51
C VAL A 198 7.67 -4.53 -1.86
N PRO A 199 6.33 -4.73 -1.85
CA PRO A 199 5.73 -5.94 -1.30
C PRO A 199 6.20 -7.22 -2.03
N LEU A 200 6.37 -7.20 -3.36
CA LEU A 200 6.93 -8.32 -4.12
C LEU A 200 8.35 -8.65 -3.65
N TYR A 201 9.18 -7.62 -3.48
CA TYR A 201 10.53 -7.80 -2.94
C TYR A 201 10.52 -8.37 -1.51
N LEU A 202 9.62 -7.91 -0.64
CA LEU A 202 9.47 -8.45 0.71
C LEU A 202 9.02 -9.93 0.67
N ILE A 203 8.10 -10.32 -0.23
CA ILE A 203 7.71 -11.73 -0.43
C ILE A 203 8.90 -12.57 -0.88
N TYR A 204 9.73 -12.04 -1.78
CA TYR A 204 10.97 -12.68 -2.23
C TYR A 204 11.95 -12.92 -1.07
N LEU A 205 12.10 -11.97 -0.14
CA LEU A 205 12.88 -12.16 1.08
C LEU A 205 12.33 -13.34 1.91
N GLY A 206 11.00 -13.38 2.07
CA GLY A 206 10.34 -14.44 2.82
C GLY A 206 10.41 -14.22 4.33
N ALA A 207 10.66 -15.29 5.12
CA ALA A 207 10.57 -15.25 6.59
C ALA A 207 9.25 -14.60 7.07
N GLY A 208 9.29 -13.49 7.81
CA GLY A 208 8.10 -12.79 8.30
C GLY A 208 7.25 -12.08 7.25
N PHE A 209 7.66 -12.04 5.98
CA PHE A 209 6.93 -11.37 4.89
C PHE A 209 6.08 -12.37 4.08
N ASN A 210 5.21 -13.11 4.77
CA ASN A 210 4.29 -14.05 4.12
C ASN A 210 2.88 -13.45 4.07
N PRO A 211 2.27 -13.37 2.86
CA PRO A 211 0.84 -13.13 2.73
C PRO A 211 0.01 -14.11 3.57
N GLU A 212 -1.20 -13.71 3.91
CA GLU A 212 -2.22 -14.58 4.48
C GLU A 212 -2.66 -15.70 3.52
N SER A 213 -3.25 -16.76 4.06
CA SER A 213 -3.87 -17.80 3.24
C SER A 213 -4.98 -17.22 2.35
N SER A 214 -5.11 -17.74 1.13
CA SER A 214 -6.19 -17.35 0.19
C SER A 214 -7.59 -17.61 0.75
N SER A 215 -7.74 -18.60 1.64
CA SER A 215 -9.00 -18.92 2.32
C SER A 215 -9.28 -18.03 3.54
N ASN A 216 -8.31 -17.23 4.00
CA ASN A 216 -8.51 -16.36 5.14
C ASN A 216 -9.45 -15.20 4.78
N TYR A 217 -10.47 -14.98 5.61
CA TYR A 217 -11.41 -13.87 5.49
C TYR A 217 -11.18 -12.78 6.55
N ALA A 218 -10.51 -13.10 7.65
CA ALA A 218 -10.28 -12.19 8.78
C ALA A 218 -9.34 -11.04 8.40
N TRP A 219 -8.23 -11.32 7.71
CA TRP A 219 -7.29 -10.29 7.24
C TRP A 219 -7.91 -9.26 6.29
N PRO A 220 -8.70 -9.66 5.27
CA PRO A 220 -9.44 -8.72 4.45
C PRO A 220 -10.39 -7.81 5.24
N VAL A 221 -11.26 -8.40 6.07
CA VAL A 221 -12.26 -7.64 6.81
C VAL A 221 -11.59 -6.71 7.82
N PHE A 222 -10.61 -7.22 8.58
CA PHE A 222 -9.83 -6.42 9.52
C PHE A 222 -9.16 -5.22 8.82
N SER A 223 -8.45 -5.46 7.73
CA SER A 223 -7.71 -4.40 7.03
C SER A 223 -8.64 -3.37 6.41
N MET A 224 -9.75 -3.80 5.80
CA MET A 224 -10.78 -2.90 5.28
C MET A 224 -11.41 -2.05 6.39
N SER A 225 -11.68 -2.64 7.56
CA SER A 225 -12.17 -1.90 8.72
C SER A 225 -11.18 -0.83 9.20
N VAL A 226 -9.88 -1.14 9.29
CA VAL A 226 -8.85 -0.14 9.64
C VAL A 226 -8.82 0.98 8.59
N LEU A 227 -8.86 0.64 7.30
CA LEU A 227 -8.86 1.61 6.21
C LEU A 227 -10.10 2.52 6.26
N LEU A 228 -11.29 1.99 6.51
CA LEU A 228 -12.50 2.80 6.63
C LEU A 228 -12.46 3.71 7.84
N LEU A 229 -12.00 3.23 9.00
CA LEU A 229 -11.82 4.07 10.18
C LEU A 229 -10.83 5.20 9.90
N TYR A 230 -9.72 4.92 9.20
CA TYR A 230 -8.79 5.97 8.77
C TYR A 230 -9.49 7.05 7.94
N HIS A 231 -10.31 6.67 6.96
CA HIS A 231 -11.00 7.64 6.10
C HIS A 231 -12.10 8.42 6.85
N PHE A 232 -12.95 7.74 7.62
CA PHE A 232 -14.13 8.36 8.22
C PHE A 232 -13.85 9.02 9.58
N VAL A 233 -12.84 8.57 10.33
CA VAL A 233 -12.49 9.11 11.66
C VAL A 233 -11.29 10.05 11.60
N ILE A 234 -10.37 9.90 10.65
CA ILE A 234 -9.20 10.78 10.52
C ILE A 234 -9.34 11.73 9.33
N LEU A 235 -9.47 11.20 8.10
CA LEU A 235 -9.46 12.05 6.91
C LEU A 235 -10.70 12.94 6.81
N GLN A 236 -11.89 12.41 7.09
CA GLN A 236 -13.14 13.17 6.98
C GLN A 236 -13.15 14.39 7.92
N PRO A 237 -12.91 14.27 9.24
CA PRO A 237 -12.90 15.45 10.11
C PRO A 237 -11.83 16.47 9.73
N ILE A 238 -10.62 16.02 9.41
CA ILE A 238 -9.53 16.92 8.99
C ILE A 238 -9.91 17.64 7.69
N SER A 239 -10.47 16.93 6.71
CA SER A 239 -10.94 17.52 5.46
C SER A 239 -12.06 18.53 5.68
N PHE A 240 -12.98 18.25 6.61
CA PHE A 240 -14.04 19.17 7.00
C PHE A 240 -13.52 20.45 7.64
N ILE A 241 -12.54 20.35 8.53
CA ILE A 241 -11.95 21.52 9.21
C ILE A 241 -11.14 22.37 8.23
N THR A 242 -10.44 21.72 7.30
CA THR A 242 -9.46 22.39 6.42
C THR A 242 -9.99 22.72 5.03
N HIS A 243 -11.18 22.23 4.69
CA HIS A 243 -11.80 22.30 3.35
C HIS A 243 -10.93 21.66 2.26
N VAL A 244 -9.97 20.81 2.62
CA VAL A 244 -9.11 20.08 1.67
C VAL A 244 -9.71 18.73 1.36
N ASN A 245 -9.76 18.33 0.10
CA ASN A 245 -10.32 17.04 -0.29
C ASN A 245 -9.30 15.91 -0.14
N LEU A 246 -9.03 15.46 1.10
CA LEU A 246 -8.09 14.35 1.33
C LEU A 246 -8.67 13.04 0.83
N ASN A 247 -7.93 12.39 -0.08
CA ASN A 247 -8.31 11.14 -0.74
C ASN A 247 -9.78 11.07 -1.18
N CYS A 248 -10.30 12.16 -1.76
CA CYS A 248 -11.66 12.26 -2.30
C CYS A 248 -12.80 12.09 -1.25
N ILE A 249 -12.54 12.32 0.04
CA ILE A 249 -13.56 12.14 1.09
C ILE A 249 -14.65 13.23 1.10
N LEU A 250 -14.36 14.42 0.56
CA LEU A 250 -15.32 15.53 0.43
C LEU A 250 -16.07 15.47 -0.90
N CYS A 251 -15.36 15.31 -2.02
CA CYS A 251 -15.92 15.24 -3.36
C CYS A 251 -15.17 14.20 -4.21
N PRO A 252 -15.79 13.62 -5.24
CA PRO A 252 -15.14 12.67 -6.13
C PRO A 252 -13.93 13.30 -6.83
N GLY A 253 -12.96 12.46 -7.17
CA GLY A 253 -11.84 12.88 -8.01
C GLY A 253 -12.31 13.22 -9.43
N VAL A 254 -11.53 14.03 -10.15
CA VAL A 254 -11.84 14.41 -11.55
C VAL A 254 -11.94 13.22 -12.50
N SER A 255 -11.28 12.11 -12.15
CA SER A 255 -11.25 10.85 -12.91
C SER A 255 -12.22 9.79 -12.38
N ASP A 256 -13.05 10.10 -11.38
CA ASP A 256 -13.94 9.14 -10.73
C ASP A 256 -15.14 8.78 -11.63
N PRO A 257 -15.30 7.50 -12.05
CA PRO A 257 -16.40 7.07 -12.91
C PRO A 257 -17.76 7.00 -12.17
N PHE A 258 -17.76 7.09 -10.84
CA PHE A 258 -18.96 7.03 -9.99
C PHE A 258 -19.35 8.38 -9.41
N ALA A 259 -18.92 9.48 -10.06
CA ALA A 259 -19.30 10.82 -9.66
C ALA A 259 -20.84 10.97 -9.57
N GLY A 260 -21.31 11.37 -8.39
CA GLY A 260 -22.73 11.57 -8.13
C GLY A 260 -23.02 11.58 -6.65
N ARG A 261 -24.30 11.63 -6.30
CA ARG A 261 -24.75 11.75 -4.90
C ARG A 261 -24.29 10.58 -4.02
N PHE A 262 -24.11 9.39 -4.58
CA PHE A 262 -23.74 8.18 -3.85
C PHE A 262 -22.27 7.78 -4.02
N TYR A 263 -21.41 8.65 -4.57
CA TYR A 263 -20.04 8.29 -4.94
C TYR A 263 -19.23 7.67 -3.79
N ARG A 264 -19.41 8.14 -2.54
CA ARG A 264 -18.74 7.57 -1.36
C ARG A 264 -19.22 6.17 -1.05
N LEU A 265 -20.52 5.92 -1.16
CA LEU A 265 -21.07 4.58 -0.95
C LEU A 265 -20.62 3.64 -2.06
N CYS A 266 -20.62 4.10 -3.32
CA CYS A 266 -20.04 3.36 -4.43
C CYS A 266 -18.56 3.02 -4.14
N ALA A 267 -17.76 4.00 -3.72
CA ALA A 267 -16.37 3.81 -3.33
C ALA A 267 -16.24 2.75 -2.24
N VAL A 268 -16.97 2.86 -1.14
CA VAL A 268 -16.92 1.87 -0.06
C VAL A 268 -17.31 0.48 -0.56
N CYS A 269 -18.44 0.35 -1.25
CA CYS A 269 -18.94 -0.94 -1.75
C CYS A 269 -17.99 -1.61 -2.73
N HIS A 270 -17.50 -0.89 -3.73
CA HIS A 270 -16.62 -1.50 -4.72
C HIS A 270 -15.23 -1.78 -4.12
N GLN A 271 -14.71 -0.94 -3.21
CA GLN A 271 -13.41 -1.18 -2.57
C GLN A 271 -13.46 -2.40 -1.64
N PHE A 272 -14.58 -2.68 -0.98
CA PHE A 272 -14.78 -3.92 -0.22
C PHE A 272 -14.64 -5.20 -1.07
N LEU A 273 -14.86 -5.11 -2.38
CA LEU A 273 -14.68 -6.22 -3.31
C LEU A 273 -13.30 -6.20 -3.97
N VAL A 274 -12.91 -5.04 -4.50
CA VAL A 274 -11.70 -4.87 -5.31
C VAL A 274 -10.44 -5.01 -4.47
N VAL A 275 -10.38 -4.41 -3.27
CA VAL A 275 -9.16 -4.45 -2.44
C VAL A 275 -8.81 -5.90 -2.06
N PRO A 276 -9.70 -6.71 -1.47
CA PRO A 276 -9.38 -8.10 -1.18
C PRO A 276 -9.04 -8.93 -2.41
N LEU A 277 -9.77 -8.74 -3.52
CA LEU A 277 -9.54 -9.48 -4.76
C LEU A 277 -8.14 -9.18 -5.31
N VAL A 278 -7.80 -7.90 -5.46
CA VAL A 278 -6.51 -7.45 -5.99
C VAL A 278 -5.38 -7.92 -5.08
N THR A 279 -5.52 -7.80 -3.76
CA THR A 279 -4.51 -8.27 -2.80
C THR A 279 -4.27 -9.78 -2.91
N LYS A 280 -5.33 -10.59 -3.00
CA LYS A 280 -5.20 -12.06 -3.14
C LYS A 280 -4.59 -12.46 -4.48
N LEU A 281 -5.01 -11.84 -5.58
CA LEU A 281 -4.43 -12.07 -6.91
C LEU A 281 -2.96 -11.65 -6.96
N TYR A 282 -2.62 -10.51 -6.36
CA TYR A 282 -1.25 -10.03 -6.27
C TYR A 282 -0.38 -10.97 -5.44
N ALA A 283 -0.88 -11.47 -4.30
CA ALA A 283 -0.16 -12.44 -3.47
C ALA A 283 0.12 -13.73 -4.24
N PHE A 284 -0.89 -14.30 -4.92
CA PHE A 284 -0.72 -15.48 -5.76
C PHE A 284 0.30 -15.26 -6.88
N SER A 285 0.17 -14.16 -7.62
CA SER A 285 1.06 -13.81 -8.73
C SER A 285 2.50 -13.60 -8.24
N SER A 286 2.68 -12.94 -7.10
CA SER A 286 3.99 -12.71 -6.49
C SER A 286 4.66 -14.03 -6.09
N PHE A 287 3.91 -14.94 -5.48
CA PHE A 287 4.44 -16.27 -5.16
C PHE A 287 4.82 -17.08 -6.38
N TYR A 288 4.04 -17.01 -7.45
CA TYR A 288 4.37 -17.64 -8.72
C TYR A 288 5.68 -17.08 -9.29
N VAL A 289 5.81 -15.75 -9.37
CA VAL A 289 7.03 -15.07 -9.85
C VAL A 289 8.26 -15.43 -9.01
N VAL A 290 8.14 -15.38 -7.68
CA VAL A 290 9.24 -15.75 -6.77
C VAL A 290 9.62 -17.22 -6.94
N SER A 291 8.65 -18.12 -7.08
CA SER A 291 8.92 -19.55 -7.27
C SER A 291 9.63 -19.83 -8.59
N VAL A 292 9.23 -19.16 -9.68
CA VAL A 292 9.92 -19.24 -10.97
C VAL A 292 11.34 -18.70 -10.85
N ALA A 293 11.53 -17.56 -10.18
CA ALA A 293 12.86 -16.99 -9.95
C ALA A 293 13.76 -17.95 -9.15
N GLU A 294 13.28 -18.57 -8.07
CA GLU A 294 14.06 -19.56 -7.32
C GLU A 294 14.43 -20.79 -8.17
N ILE A 295 13.57 -21.23 -9.09
CA ILE A 295 13.87 -22.34 -9.99
C ILE A 295 14.92 -21.96 -11.03
N CYS A 296 14.81 -20.77 -11.63
CA CYS A 296 15.71 -20.31 -12.67
C CYS A 296 17.08 -19.88 -12.13
N LEU A 297 17.12 -19.28 -10.94
CA LEU A 297 18.32 -18.64 -10.37
C LEU A 297 19.03 -19.51 -9.31
N GLY A 298 18.45 -20.66 -8.94
CA GLY A 298 18.95 -21.53 -7.87
C GLY A 298 18.32 -21.22 -6.51
N GLU A 299 18.32 -22.21 -5.60
CA GLU A 299 17.78 -22.03 -4.26
C GLU A 299 18.52 -20.93 -3.49
N ARG A 300 17.78 -20.21 -2.65
CA ARG A 300 18.34 -19.19 -1.75
C ARG A 300 19.55 -19.76 -1.00
N PRO A 301 20.70 -19.06 -0.94
CA PRO A 301 21.67 -19.37 0.09
C PRO A 301 20.98 -19.17 1.43
N ALA A 302 20.73 -20.28 2.14
CA ALA A 302 20.44 -20.22 3.57
C ALA A 302 21.58 -19.42 4.20
N LYS A 303 21.27 -18.55 5.17
CA LYS A 303 22.24 -17.74 5.93
C LYS A 303 23.59 -18.42 5.89
N LEU A 304 24.61 -17.74 5.35
CA LEU A 304 25.99 -18.06 5.73
C LEU A 304 25.93 -18.12 7.26
N GLU A 305 26.02 -19.33 7.81
CA GLU A 305 26.26 -19.50 9.22
C GLU A 305 27.39 -18.53 9.53
N LYS A 306 27.23 -17.73 10.58
CA LYS A 306 28.36 -16.98 11.10
C LYS A 306 29.41 -18.05 11.41
N SER A 307 30.37 -18.22 10.53
CA SER A 307 31.61 -18.91 10.81
C SER A 307 32.26 -18.09 11.92
N GLU A 308 32.16 -18.66 13.13
CA GLU A 308 32.92 -18.40 14.36
C GLU A 308 33.53 -17.01 14.56
#